data_AF-A0A6A4AQV2-F1
#
_entry.id   AF-A0A6A4AQV2-F1
#
_cell.length_a   1.000
_cell.length_b   1.000
_cell.length_c   1.000
_cell.angle_alpha   90.00
_cell.angle_beta   90.00
_cell.angle_gamma   90.00
#
_symmetry.space_group_name_H-M   'P 1'
#
loop_
_entity.id
_entity.type
_entity.pdbx_description
1 polymer ?
#
loop_
_entity_poly.entity_id
_entity_poly.type
_entity_poly.pdbx_seq_one_letter_code
_entity_poly.pdbx_strand_id
1 'polypeptide(L)'
;MHQKSNESAMEFFYRLNEAAVKAGIRYKKGKKDSAHHIKRFIKNLRDQQLKAILRNTRFHNLDDLEYVLQQDEDLGLDGGYDTPPHRTRYFKADNIPPRRFKPGRQGRAYIGLSGGESEGEVEGRVRFEDEENDSDETPPEPRSSG
;
A
#
# COMPACT_ATOMS: atom_id res chain seq x y z
N MET A 1 -29.97 5.21 2.74
CA MET A 1 -30.07 6.63 2.36
C MET A 1 -29.51 6.76 0.96
N HIS A 2 -30.27 7.34 0.04
CA HIS A 2 -29.85 7.53 -1.37
C HIS A 2 -29.68 9.01 -1.65
N GLN A 3 -28.84 9.35 -2.64
CA GLN A 3 -28.70 10.73 -3.06
C GLN A 3 -30.06 11.28 -3.55
N LYS A 4 -30.40 12.53 -3.22
CA LYS A 4 -31.57 13.25 -3.75
C LYS A 4 -31.27 13.82 -5.15
N SER A 5 -32.29 14.29 -5.88
CA SER A 5 -32.12 14.85 -7.24
C SER A 5 -31.50 16.23 -7.25
N ASN A 6 -31.72 16.98 -6.18
CA ASN A 6 -31.35 18.39 -6.06
C ASN A 6 -30.12 18.59 -5.19
N GLU A 7 -29.45 17.52 -4.78
CA GLU A 7 -28.28 17.61 -3.90
C GLU A 7 -27.01 17.22 -4.64
N SER A 8 -25.94 17.97 -4.38
CA SER A 8 -24.61 17.62 -4.85
C SER A 8 -24.09 16.33 -4.19
N ALA A 9 -23.09 15.70 -4.80
CA ALA A 9 -22.34 14.60 -4.20
C ALA A 9 -21.73 15.02 -2.85
N MET A 10 -21.28 16.27 -2.72
CA MET A 10 -20.70 16.81 -1.49
C MET A 10 -21.75 16.98 -0.38
N GLU A 11 -22.91 17.56 -0.70
CA GLU A 11 -24.04 17.66 0.24
C GLU A 11 -24.55 16.28 0.69
N PHE A 12 -24.62 15.33 -0.25
CA PHE A 12 -24.98 13.95 0.07
C PHE A 12 -23.99 13.32 1.04
N PHE A 13 -22.68 13.56 0.85
CA PHE A 13 -21.62 13.08 1.73
C PHE A 13 -21.80 13.60 3.16
N TYR A 14 -22.02 14.90 3.34
CA TYR A 14 -22.23 15.48 4.67
C TYR A 14 -23.51 14.97 5.34
N ARG A 15 -24.61 14.85 4.62
CA ARG A 15 -25.83 14.26 5.18
C ARG A 15 -25.63 12.80 5.58
N LEU A 16 -24.85 12.04 4.81
CA LEU A 16 -24.55 10.65 5.12
C LEU A 16 -23.69 10.55 6.38
N ASN A 17 -22.76 11.48 6.57
CA ASN A 17 -21.96 11.63 7.78
C ASN A 17 -22.84 11.90 9.00
N GLU A 18 -23.78 12.85 8.91
CA GLU A 18 -24.74 13.11 10.00
C GLU A 18 -25.58 11.89 10.35
N ALA A 19 -26.08 11.17 9.33
CA ALA A 19 -26.86 9.96 9.54
C ALA A 19 -26.03 8.85 10.23
N ALA A 20 -24.74 8.75 9.90
CA ALA A 20 -23.83 7.81 10.57
C ALA A 20 -23.61 8.19 12.04
N VAL A 21 -23.42 9.48 12.35
CA VAL A 21 -23.30 9.95 13.74
C VAL A 21 -24.58 9.66 14.53
N LYS A 22 -25.76 9.95 13.96
CA LYS A 22 -27.06 9.64 14.57
C LYS A 22 -27.27 8.14 14.80
N ALA A 23 -26.70 7.29 13.95
CA ALA A 23 -26.72 5.84 14.08
C ALA A 23 -25.62 5.28 15.00
N GLY A 24 -24.76 6.13 15.59
CA GLY A 24 -23.65 5.69 16.45
C GLY A 24 -22.47 5.05 15.71
N ILE A 25 -22.40 5.22 14.37
CA ILE A 25 -21.32 4.66 13.56
C ILE A 25 -20.09 5.57 13.67
N ARG A 26 -18.97 5.02 14.17
CA ARG A 26 -17.71 5.76 14.36
C ARG A 26 -16.83 5.71 13.11
N TYR A 27 -17.36 6.18 12.00
CA TYR A 27 -16.71 6.14 10.68
C TYR A 27 -15.33 6.84 10.62
N LYS A 28 -15.04 7.80 11.51
CA LYS A 28 -13.73 8.48 11.61
C LYS A 28 -12.66 7.73 12.41
N LYS A 29 -13.02 6.77 13.27
CA LYS A 29 -12.09 6.15 14.24
C LYS A 29 -11.48 4.83 13.77
N GLY A 30 -12.16 4.12 12.87
CA GLY A 30 -11.74 2.79 12.41
C GLY A 30 -11.56 2.71 10.90
N LYS A 31 -10.44 2.12 10.44
CA LYS A 31 -10.18 1.87 9.01
C LYS A 31 -11.24 1.00 8.34
N LYS A 32 -11.81 0.04 9.08
CA LYS A 32 -12.90 -0.80 8.57
C LYS A 32 -14.20 0.00 8.46
N ASP A 33 -14.53 0.79 9.47
CA ASP A 33 -15.77 1.56 9.50
C ASP A 33 -15.75 2.69 8.46
N SER A 34 -14.60 3.37 8.29
CA SER A 34 -14.39 4.38 7.26
C SER A 34 -14.58 3.77 5.86
N ALA A 35 -13.95 2.63 5.59
CA ALA A 35 -14.09 1.93 4.31
C ALA A 35 -15.53 1.49 4.03
N HIS A 36 -16.25 0.98 5.03
CA HIS A 36 -17.66 0.63 4.88
C HIS A 36 -18.53 1.87 4.61
N HIS A 37 -18.22 2.98 5.29
CA HIS A 37 -18.94 4.24 5.11
C HIS A 37 -18.73 4.82 3.70
N ILE A 38 -17.49 4.84 3.21
CA ILE A 38 -17.14 5.23 1.84
C ILE A 38 -17.83 4.31 0.82
N LYS A 39 -17.80 2.99 1.03
CA LYS A 39 -18.50 2.04 0.15
C LYS A 39 -20.01 2.29 0.12
N ARG A 40 -20.60 2.65 1.26
CA ARG A 40 -22.02 3.02 1.36
C ARG A 40 -22.33 4.32 0.62
N PHE A 41 -21.43 5.31 0.67
CA PHE A 41 -21.55 6.53 -0.13
C PHE A 41 -21.57 6.20 -1.63
N ILE A 42 -20.53 5.52 -2.13
CA ILE A 42 -20.38 5.17 -3.56
C ILE A 42 -21.57 4.34 -4.06
N LYS A 43 -22.06 3.39 -3.25
CA LYS A 43 -23.23 2.56 -3.61
C LYS A 43 -24.46 3.41 -3.92
N ASN A 44 -24.69 4.45 -3.13
CA ASN A 44 -25.92 5.25 -3.11
C ASN A 44 -25.83 6.56 -3.90
N LEU A 45 -24.68 6.80 -4.55
CA LEU A 45 -24.46 7.92 -5.46
C LEU A 45 -25.25 7.75 -6.76
N ARG A 46 -25.84 8.85 -7.24
CA ARG A 46 -26.63 8.92 -8.49
C ARG A 46 -25.76 9.07 -9.72
N ASP A 47 -24.75 9.93 -9.64
CA ASP A 47 -23.83 10.18 -10.75
C ASP A 47 -23.08 8.89 -11.10
N GLN A 48 -23.30 8.37 -12.31
CA GLN A 48 -22.67 7.14 -12.77
C GLN A 48 -21.20 7.34 -13.15
N GLN A 49 -20.83 8.51 -13.67
CA GLN A 49 -19.45 8.82 -14.06
C GLN A 49 -18.58 8.96 -12.81
N LEU A 50 -18.99 9.82 -11.87
CA LEU A 50 -18.30 9.98 -10.59
C LEU A 50 -18.25 8.64 -9.83
N LYS A 51 -19.34 7.86 -9.84
CA LYS A 51 -19.36 6.51 -9.23
C LYS A 51 -18.35 5.55 -9.86
N ALA A 52 -18.14 5.61 -11.18
CA ALA A 52 -17.14 4.78 -11.85
C ALA A 52 -15.72 5.17 -11.44
N ILE A 53 -15.44 6.49 -11.37
CA ILE A 53 -14.15 7.03 -10.91
C ILE A 53 -13.89 6.58 -9.46
N LEU A 54 -14.82 6.83 -8.55
CA LEU A 54 -14.68 6.48 -7.13
C LEU A 54 -14.54 4.97 -6.87
N ARG A 55 -15.09 4.12 -7.75
CA ARG A 55 -14.92 2.65 -7.65
C ARG A 55 -13.51 2.18 -7.98
N ASN A 56 -12.84 2.90 -8.87
CA ASN A 56 -11.48 2.57 -9.31
C ASN A 56 -10.42 3.18 -8.37
N THR A 57 -10.82 4.14 -7.53
CA THR A 57 -9.96 4.78 -6.55
C THR A 57 -9.94 4.01 -5.23
N ARG A 58 -8.74 3.86 -4.64
CA ARG A 58 -8.57 3.27 -3.30
C ARG A 58 -8.49 4.38 -2.27
N PHE A 59 -9.55 4.53 -1.47
CA PHE A 59 -9.59 5.49 -0.37
C PHE A 59 -9.11 4.84 0.93
N HIS A 60 -8.16 5.47 1.61
CA HIS A 60 -7.69 5.04 2.93
C HIS A 60 -8.35 5.85 4.04
N ASN A 61 -8.62 7.13 3.76
CA ASN A 61 -9.27 8.07 4.67
C ASN A 61 -10.52 8.69 4.04
N LEU A 62 -11.34 9.32 4.88
CA LEU A 62 -12.49 10.10 4.43
C LEU A 62 -12.05 11.42 3.81
N ASP A 63 -10.96 11.98 4.29
CA ASP A 63 -10.40 13.23 3.79
C ASP A 63 -9.97 13.09 2.32
N ASP A 64 -9.44 11.92 1.93
CA ASP A 64 -9.12 11.60 0.53
C ASP A 64 -10.37 11.64 -0.36
N LEU A 65 -11.51 11.12 0.15
CA LEU A 65 -12.78 11.15 -0.56
C LEU A 65 -13.30 12.57 -0.67
N GLU A 66 -13.28 13.33 0.43
CA GLU A 66 -13.70 14.73 0.47
C GLU A 66 -12.91 15.59 -0.52
N TYR A 67 -11.59 15.39 -0.60
CA TYR A 67 -10.75 16.07 -1.58
C TYR A 67 -11.18 15.77 -3.02
N VAL A 68 -11.45 14.50 -3.36
CA VAL A 68 -11.91 14.13 -4.71
C VAL A 68 -13.28 14.72 -5.03
N LEU A 69 -14.19 14.75 -4.05
CA LEU A 69 -15.51 15.36 -4.22
C LEU A 69 -15.41 16.87 -4.43
N GLN A 70 -14.53 17.55 -3.71
CA GLN A 70 -14.28 18.97 -3.92
C GLN A 70 -13.78 19.25 -5.34
N GLN A 71 -12.84 18.44 -5.84
CA GLN A 71 -12.33 18.58 -7.21
C GLN A 71 -13.42 18.34 -8.26
N ASP A 72 -14.31 17.38 -8.05
CA ASP A 72 -15.43 17.11 -8.97
C ASP A 72 -16.42 18.30 -9.01
N GLU A 73 -16.72 18.91 -7.86
CA GLU A 73 -17.53 20.13 -7.82
C GLU A 73 -16.85 21.31 -8.52
N ASP A 74 -15.56 21.52 -8.29
CA ASP A 74 -14.80 22.62 -8.89
C ASP A 74 -14.71 22.45 -10.42
N LEU A 75 -14.48 21.23 -10.92
CA LEU A 75 -14.44 20.91 -12.36
C LEU A 75 -15.83 20.96 -13.01
N GLY A 76 -16.88 20.62 -12.26
CA GLY A 76 -18.27 20.74 -12.70
C GLY A 76 -18.68 22.19 -12.98
N LEU A 77 -17.99 23.17 -12.39
CA LEU A 77 -18.22 24.60 -12.62
C LEU A 77 -17.44 25.15 -13.84
N ASP A 78 -16.30 24.57 -14.20
CA ASP A 78 -15.43 25.03 -15.32
C ASP A 78 -15.69 24.29 -16.65
N GLY A 79 -16.53 23.25 -16.67
CA GLY A 79 -17.03 22.66 -17.91
C GLY A 79 -16.03 21.76 -18.66
N GLY A 80 -15.11 21.09 -17.96
CA GLY A 80 -14.14 20.19 -18.59
C GLY A 80 -13.75 19.01 -17.72
N TYR A 81 -14.38 17.85 -17.92
CA TYR A 81 -13.88 16.56 -17.42
C TYR A 81 -12.62 16.09 -18.17
N ASP A 82 -11.62 16.96 -18.34
CA ASP A 82 -10.31 16.62 -18.92
C ASP A 82 -9.26 16.38 -17.83
N THR A 83 -9.66 15.76 -16.72
CA THR A 83 -8.70 15.19 -15.76
C THR A 83 -8.48 13.74 -16.15
N PRO A 84 -7.30 13.37 -16.68
CA PRO A 84 -7.02 11.98 -17.01
C PRO A 84 -7.17 11.13 -15.75
N PRO A 85 -7.81 9.95 -15.82
CA PRO A 85 -7.95 9.07 -14.66
C PRO A 85 -6.55 8.82 -14.08
N HIS A 86 -6.45 8.76 -12.75
CA HIS A 86 -5.19 8.56 -12.03
C HIS A 86 -4.48 7.31 -12.59
N ARG A 87 -3.59 7.53 -13.56
CA ARG A 87 -2.95 6.46 -14.31
C ARG A 87 -2.14 5.68 -13.27
N THR A 88 -2.58 4.46 -12.98
CA THR A 88 -1.67 3.43 -12.48
C THR A 88 -0.45 3.51 -13.40
N ARG A 89 0.70 3.86 -12.83
CA ARG A 89 1.96 4.02 -13.55
C ARG A 89 2.33 2.68 -14.17
N TYR A 90 1.76 2.35 -15.32
CA TYR A 90 2.30 1.37 -16.23
C TYR A 90 3.56 2.02 -16.79
N PHE A 91 4.65 1.86 -16.06
CA PHE A 91 6.00 2.06 -16.55
C PHE A 91 6.18 1.10 -17.73
N LYS A 92 5.70 1.50 -18.92
CA LYS A 92 6.03 0.82 -20.16
C LYS A 92 7.49 1.13 -20.43
N ALA A 93 8.36 0.24 -19.95
CA ALA A 93 9.79 0.23 -20.21
C ALA A 93 10.11 -0.13 -21.68
N ASP A 94 9.21 0.15 -22.61
CA ASP A 94 9.25 -0.41 -23.97
C ASP A 94 10.16 0.40 -24.92
N ASN A 95 11.03 1.27 -24.39
CA ASN A 95 12.02 2.02 -25.18
C ASN A 95 13.46 1.90 -24.64
N ILE A 96 13.80 0.81 -23.95
CA ILE A 96 15.21 0.52 -23.67
C ILE A 96 15.73 -0.41 -24.78
N PRO A 97 16.59 0.06 -25.70
CA PRO A 97 17.20 -0.85 -26.66
C PRO A 97 18.05 -1.87 -25.88
N PRO A 98 17.95 -3.18 -26.18
CA PRO A 98 18.79 -4.16 -25.51
C PRO A 98 20.25 -3.86 -25.82
N ARG A 99 21.00 -3.39 -24.83
CA ARG A 99 22.46 -3.31 -24.88
C ARG A 99 22.97 -4.73 -25.14
N ARG A 100 23.43 -4.98 -26.38
CA ARG A 100 24.10 -6.23 -26.78
C ARG A 100 25.34 -6.42 -25.91
N PHE A 101 25.21 -7.17 -24.83
CA PHE A 101 26.35 -7.70 -24.10
C PHE A 101 27.05 -8.71 -25.03
N LYS A 102 28.23 -8.35 -25.55
CA LYS A 102 29.08 -9.26 -26.33
C LYS A 102 29.94 -10.05 -25.35
N PRO A 103 29.78 -11.38 -25.20
CA PRO A 103 30.80 -12.18 -24.53
C PRO A 103 31.98 -12.34 -25.49
N GLY A 104 32.95 -11.44 -25.39
CA GLY A 104 34.25 -11.63 -26.03
C GLY A 104 34.98 -12.78 -25.34
N ARG A 105 35.02 -13.95 -25.97
CA ARG A 105 35.86 -15.05 -25.51
C ARG A 105 37.34 -14.73 -25.81
N GLN A 106 38.19 -15.28 -24.93
CA GLN A 106 39.59 -15.70 -25.13
C GLN A 106 40.68 -14.64 -24.92
N GLY A 107 41.28 -14.69 -23.73
CA GLY A 107 42.53 -14.01 -23.40
C GLY A 107 43.13 -14.60 -22.13
N ARG A 108 43.66 -15.83 -22.22
CA ARG A 108 44.57 -16.36 -21.21
C ARG A 108 45.81 -15.45 -21.19
N ALA A 109 46.08 -14.79 -20.07
CA ALA A 109 47.39 -14.25 -19.75
C ALA A 109 47.62 -14.45 -18.25
N TYR A 110 48.56 -15.34 -17.93
CA TYR A 110 49.05 -15.56 -16.57
C TYR A 110 49.93 -14.36 -16.19
N ILE A 111 49.65 -13.73 -15.06
CA ILE A 111 50.66 -12.97 -14.31
C ILE A 111 50.67 -13.58 -12.91
N GLY A 112 51.49 -14.62 -12.77
CA GLY A 112 51.84 -15.25 -11.50
C GLY A 112 53.06 -14.55 -10.92
N LEU A 113 52.85 -14.05 -9.71
CA LEU A 113 53.74 -13.37 -8.77
C LEU A 113 55.20 -13.85 -8.79
N SER A 114 56.11 -12.88 -8.93
CA SER A 114 57.53 -13.01 -8.56
C SER A 114 57.66 -12.83 -7.05
N GLY A 115 58.49 -13.68 -6.43
CA GLY A 115 59.15 -13.41 -5.15
C GLY A 115 58.27 -13.59 -3.93
N GLY A 116 58.48 -14.68 -3.20
CA GLY A 116 57.72 -14.99 -2.01
C GLY A 116 58.24 -14.29 -0.76
N GLU A 117 57.29 -13.94 0.10
CA GLU A 117 57.37 -13.94 1.56
C GLU A 117 55.97 -13.51 2.02
N SER A 118 55.22 -14.42 2.64
CA SER A 118 53.94 -14.08 3.25
C SER A 118 53.91 -14.74 4.62
N GLU A 119 54.44 -14.02 5.59
CA GLU A 119 54.15 -14.16 7.01
C GLU A 119 52.76 -13.57 7.33
N GLY A 120 52.16 -14.05 8.42
CA GLY A 120 50.98 -13.47 9.08
C GLY A 120 49.65 -14.09 8.62
N GLU A 121 49.02 -14.96 9.41
CA GLU A 121 48.02 -14.60 10.44
C GLU A 121 46.80 -13.86 9.84
N VAL A 122 45.54 -14.16 10.10
CA VAL A 122 44.83 -15.05 11.03
C VAL A 122 43.37 -15.12 10.56
N GLU A 123 42.75 -16.27 10.82
CA GLU A 123 41.46 -16.46 11.48
C GLU A 123 40.19 -15.65 11.10
N GLY A 124 39.09 -16.39 10.94
CA GLY A 124 37.71 -15.92 11.02
C GLY A 124 36.94 -16.07 9.70
N ARG A 125 35.79 -16.75 9.59
CA ARG A 125 34.81 -17.07 10.62
C ARG A 125 33.81 -18.11 10.05
N VAL A 126 33.75 -19.26 10.74
CA VAL A 126 32.57 -20.03 11.16
C VAL A 126 31.59 -20.55 10.09
N ARG A 127 31.70 -21.87 9.92
CA ARG A 127 30.72 -22.84 9.40
C ARG A 127 29.50 -22.89 10.34
N PHE A 128 28.29 -22.82 9.80
CA PHE A 128 27.08 -23.15 10.55
C PHE A 128 26.82 -24.64 10.40
N GLU A 129 26.86 -25.37 11.52
CA GLU A 129 26.29 -26.71 11.64
C GLU A 129 25.00 -26.59 12.47
N ASP A 130 23.96 -27.26 11.98
CA ASP A 130 22.74 -27.57 12.71
C ASP A 130 23.09 -28.42 13.94
N GLU A 131 22.48 -28.14 15.10
CA GLU A 131 22.10 -29.21 16.03
C GLU A 131 21.04 -28.76 17.04
N GLU A 132 20.13 -29.72 17.24
CA GLU A 132 19.06 -29.87 18.21
C GLU A 132 19.64 -29.87 19.64
N ASN A 133 18.97 -29.22 20.61
CA ASN A 133 19.22 -29.54 22.03
C ASN A 133 17.96 -29.32 22.88
N ASP A 134 17.34 -30.46 23.15
CA ASP A 134 16.59 -30.84 24.34
C ASP A 134 17.27 -30.39 25.64
N SER A 135 16.53 -29.98 26.68
CA SER A 135 16.88 -30.11 28.12
C SER A 135 15.85 -29.42 29.03
N ASP A 136 15.30 -30.24 29.92
CA ASP A 136 14.51 -29.96 31.14
C ASP A 136 15.05 -28.87 32.08
N GLU A 137 14.15 -28.24 32.87
CA GLU A 137 14.34 -27.95 34.32
C GLU A 137 13.00 -27.41 34.95
N THR A 138 12.41 -28.14 35.91
CA THR A 138 11.44 -27.65 36.94
C THR A 138 12.22 -27.25 38.22
N PRO A 139 11.72 -26.67 39.38
CA PRO A 139 10.37 -26.55 40.01
C PRO A 139 10.18 -25.16 40.76
N PRO A 140 9.38 -24.89 41.85
CA PRO A 140 8.44 -25.68 42.67
C PRO A 140 7.03 -25.08 42.96
N GLU A 141 6.19 -25.90 43.63
CA GLU A 141 4.78 -25.67 44.03
C GLU A 141 4.51 -24.48 44.97
N PRO A 142 3.33 -23.83 44.88
CA PRO A 142 2.71 -23.13 45.99
C PRO A 142 1.82 -24.06 46.82
N ARG A 143 2.13 -24.17 48.12
CA ARG A 143 1.27 -24.77 49.14
C ARG A 143 -0.07 -24.02 49.21
N SER A 144 -1.19 -24.72 49.09
CA SER A 144 -2.49 -24.21 49.52
C SER A 144 -3.03 -25.07 50.67
N SER A 145 -3.21 -24.42 51.82
CA SER A 145 -4.04 -24.91 52.92
C SER A 145 -5.51 -24.92 52.51
N GLY A 146 -6.26 -25.88 53.02
CA GLY A 146 -7.71 -26.04 52.84
C GLY A 146 -8.16 -27.42 53.25
#